data_AF-A0A7W6A7V2-F1
#
_entry.id   AF-A0A7W6A7V2-F1
#
_cell.length_a   1.000
_cell.length_b   1.000
_cell.length_c   1.000
_cell.angle_alpha   90.00
_cell.angle_beta   90.00
_cell.angle_gamma   90.00
#
_symmetry.space_group_name_H-M   'P 1'
#
loop_
_entity.id
_entity.type
_entity.pdbx_description
1 polymer ?
#
loop_
_entity_poly.entity_id
_entity_poly.type
_entity_poly.pdbx_seq_one_letter_code
_entity_poly.pdbx_strand_id
1 'polypeptide(L)' 'MQVMPIAAGGMMNAQSRFEASARRTATAPLDNLAAETVERIQAKTAFTANAAVVRTADDMSGTLLDMLA' A
#
# COMPACT_ATOMS: atom_id res chain seq x y z
N MET A 1 13.02 13.41 -5.60
CA MET A 1 11.86 13.75 -4.75
C MET A 1 10.47 13.44 -5.35
N GLN A 2 10.33 12.77 -6.50
CA GLN A 2 9.00 12.38 -7.04
C GLN A 2 8.47 11.04 -6.50
N VAL A 3 9.32 10.24 -5.85
CA VAL A 3 8.96 8.87 -5.42
C VAL A 3 7.97 8.87 -4.23
N MET A 4 8.07 9.86 -3.34
CA MET A 4 7.23 9.93 -2.13
C MET A 4 5.75 10.18 -2.48
N PRO A 5 5.38 11.18 -3.33
CA PRO A 5 4.00 11.35 -3.75
C PRO A 5 3.43 10.16 -4.52
N ILE A 6 4.24 9.50 -5.36
CA ILE A 6 3.80 8.33 -6.13
C ILE A 6 3.49 7.16 -5.19
N ALA A 7 4.41 6.85 -4.26
CA ALA A 7 4.21 5.78 -3.30
C ALA A 7 3.03 6.08 -2.35
N ALA A 8 2.86 7.34 -1.92
CA ALA A 8 1.71 7.76 -1.15
C ALA A 8 0.39 7.57 -1.92
N GLY A 9 0.33 7.97 -3.19
CA GLY A 9 -0.82 7.74 -4.05
C GLY A 9 -1.13 6.25 -4.23
N GLY A 10 -0.10 5.42 -4.40
CA GLY A 10 -0.22 3.96 -4.46
C GLY A 10 -0.80 3.37 -3.17
N MET A 11 -0.34 3.83 -2.00
CA MET A 11 -0.88 3.41 -0.70
C MET A 11 -2.35 3.79 -0.53
N MET A 12 -2.73 5.02 -0.89
CA MET A 12 -4.13 5.48 -0.80
C MET A 12 -5.05 4.68 -1.72
N ASN A 13 -4.60 4.37 -2.94
CA ASN A 13 -5.35 3.52 -3.86
C ASN A 13 -5.54 2.10 -3.30
N ALA A 14 -4.46 1.49 -2.79
CA ALA A 14 -4.50 0.17 -2.19
C ALA A 14 -5.46 0.12 -0.98
N GLN A 15 -5.45 1.15 -0.14
CA GLN A 15 -6.38 1.27 0.98
C GLN A 15 -7.83 1.34 0.50
N SER A 16 -8.14 2.20 -0.48
CA SER A 16 -9.49 2.33 -1.04
C SER A 16 -10.03 1.00 -1.59
N ARG A 17 -9.18 0.24 -2.31
CA ARG A 17 -9.51 -1.09 -2.81
C ARG A 17 -9.80 -2.09 -1.70
N PHE A 18 -8.96 -2.11 -0.66
CA PHE A 18 -9.16 -2.97 0.50
C PHE A 18 -10.48 -2.68 1.21
N GLU A 19 -10.79 -1.40 1.46
CA GLU A 19 -12.05 -0.97 2.08
C GLU A 19 -13.26 -1.34 1.22
N ALA A 20 -13.18 -1.16 -0.10
CA ALA A 20 -14.26 -1.52 -1.00
C ALA A 20 -14.54 -3.04 -0.97
N SER A 21 -13.49 -3.87 -0.97
CA SER A 21 -13.61 -5.33 -0.84
C SER A 21 -14.19 -5.76 0.51
N ALA A 22 -13.73 -5.14 1.60
CA ALA A 22 -14.27 -5.38 2.93
C ALA A 22 -15.76 -5.04 3.03
N ARG A 23 -16.19 -3.92 2.43
CA ARG A 23 -17.62 -3.54 2.38
C ARG A 23 -18.46 -4.55 1.61
N ARG A 24 -18.01 -4.99 0.42
CA ARG A 24 -18.72 -6.02 -0.37
C ARG A 24 -18.83 -7.34 0.39
N THR A 25 -17.75 -7.76 1.04
CA THR A 25 -17.75 -8.95 1.90
C THR A 25 -18.70 -8.78 3.09
N ALA A 26 -18.77 -7.60 3.71
CA ALA A 26 -19.70 -7.36 4.81
C ALA A 26 -21.17 -7.41 4.37
N THR A 27 -21.48 -6.92 3.16
CA THR A 27 -22.86 -6.95 2.62
C THR A 27 -23.28 -8.33 2.13
N ALA A 28 -22.36 -9.13 1.59
CA ALA A 28 -22.63 -10.46 1.06
C ALA A 28 -21.47 -11.43 1.39
N PRO A 29 -21.40 -11.97 2.62
CA PRO A 29 -20.19 -12.64 3.13
C PRO A 29 -19.71 -13.88 2.39
N LEU A 30 -20.63 -14.60 1.75
CA LEU A 30 -20.31 -15.82 1.00
C LEU A 30 -20.24 -15.58 -0.50
N ASP A 31 -20.64 -14.40 -0.97
CA ASP A 31 -20.59 -14.07 -2.38
C ASP A 31 -19.15 -13.75 -2.78
N ASN A 32 -18.65 -14.44 -3.82
CA ASN A 32 -17.31 -14.24 -4.37
C ASN A 32 -16.17 -14.25 -3.32
N LEU A 33 -16.33 -14.99 -2.22
CA LEU A 33 -15.41 -14.97 -1.07
C LEU A 33 -13.94 -15.22 -1.45
N ALA A 34 -13.69 -16.14 -2.38
CA ALA A 34 -12.34 -16.41 -2.88
C ALA A 34 -11.74 -15.17 -3.58
N ALA A 35 -12.52 -14.52 -4.45
CA ALA A 35 -12.08 -13.32 -5.17
C ALA A 35 -11.86 -12.14 -4.22
N GLU A 36 -12.78 -11.90 -3.28
CA GLU A 36 -12.63 -10.81 -2.29
C GLU A 36 -11.47 -11.07 -1.31
N THR A 37 -11.15 -12.33 -1.02
CA THR A 37 -9.96 -12.66 -0.23
C THR A 37 -8.67 -12.39 -1.01
N VAL A 38 -8.61 -12.76 -2.28
CA VAL A 38 -7.47 -12.45 -3.15
C VAL A 38 -7.30 -10.94 -3.32
N GLU A 39 -8.40 -10.19 -3.52
CA GLU A 39 -8.36 -8.73 -3.65
C GLU A 39 -7.77 -8.07 -2.40
N ARG A 40 -8.18 -8.51 -1.19
CA ARG A 40 -7.60 -8.01 0.08
C ARG A 40 -6.11 -8.33 0.21
N ILE A 41 -5.68 -9.52 -0.20
CA ILE A 41 -4.27 -9.92 -0.20
C ILE A 41 -3.48 -9.03 -1.17
N GLN A 42 -3.97 -8.82 -2.39
CA GLN A 42 -3.32 -7.98 -3.38
C GLN A 42 -3.22 -6.53 -2.90
N ALA A 43 -4.30 -5.97 -2.36
CA ALA A 43 -4.31 -4.62 -1.81
C ALA A 43 -3.30 -4.47 -0.66
N LYS A 44 -3.22 -5.44 0.26
CA LYS A 44 -2.21 -5.46 1.32
C LYS A 44 -0.79 -5.49 0.76
N THR A 45 -0.51 -6.38 -0.20
CA THR A 45 0.81 -6.48 -0.84
C THR A 45 1.18 -5.18 -1.54
N ALA A 46 0.25 -4.55 -2.28
CA ALA A 46 0.48 -3.27 -2.95
C ALA A 46 0.78 -2.15 -1.95
N PHE A 47 0.06 -2.10 -0.83
CA PHE A 47 0.33 -1.13 0.24
C PHE A 47 1.74 -1.33 0.82
N THR A 48 2.08 -2.57 1.20
CA THR A 48 3.41 -2.90 1.76
C THR A 48 4.55 -2.59 0.78
N ALA A 49 4.36 -2.85 -0.52
CA ALA A 49 5.34 -2.53 -1.54
C ALA A 49 5.61 -1.02 -1.63
N ASN A 50 4.56 -0.19 -1.65
CA ASN A 50 4.71 1.27 -1.66
C ASN A 50 5.33 1.79 -0.35
N ALA A 51 4.97 1.22 0.80
CA ALA A 51 5.58 1.57 2.08
C ALA A 51 7.08 1.25 2.13
N ALA A 52 7.51 0.13 1.53
CA ALA A 52 8.92 -0.22 1.42
C ALA A 52 9.69 0.82 0.57
N VAL A 53 9.11 1.28 -0.54
CA VAL A 53 9.69 2.34 -1.37
C VAL A 53 9.87 3.64 -0.59
N VAL A 54 8.86 4.04 0.20
CA VAL A 54 8.94 5.23 1.08
C VAL A 54 10.07 5.08 2.08
N ARG A 55 10.17 3.92 2.75
CA ARG A 55 11.24 3.67 3.72
C ARG A 55 12.63 3.74 3.08
N THR A 56 12.82 3.12 1.92
CA THR A 56 14.11 3.19 1.21
C THR A 56 14.46 4.63 0.80
N ALA A 57 13.48 5.43 0.37
CA ALA A 57 13.73 6.83 0.02
C ALA A 57 14.14 7.66 1.26
N ASP A 58 13.58 7.35 2.42
CA ASP A 58 13.93 7.96 3.70
C ASP A 58 15.35 7.54 4.14
N ASP A 59 15.67 6.24 4.11
CA ASP A 59 16.98 5.68 4.46
C ASP A 59 18.11 6.28 3.58
N MET A 60 17.84 6.45 2.28
CA MET A 60 18.77 7.11 1.36
C MET A 60 19.00 8.58 1.73
N SER A 61 17.94 9.28 2.14
CA SER A 61 18.03 10.68 2.56
C SER A 61 18.83 10.81 3.85
N GLY A 62 18.61 9.92 4.82
CA GLY A 62 19.39 9.84 6.05
C GLY A 62 20.87 9.57 5.78
N THR A 63 21.18 8.59 4.93
CA THR A 63 22.57 8.27 4.56
C THR A 63 23.31 9.47 3.96
N LEU A 64 22.63 10.27 3.13
CA LEU A 64 23.21 11.48 2.56
C LEU A 64 23.46 12.57 3.62
N LEU A 65 22.58 12.68 4.62
CA LEU A 65 22.76 13.60 5.74
C LEU A 65 23.94 13.18 6.64
N ASP A 66 24.06 11.89 6.94
CA ASP A 66 25.15 11.35 7.75
C ASP A 66 26.52 11.55 7.09
N MET A 67 26.61 11.51 5.75
CA MET A 67 27.85 11.81 5.03
C MET A 67 28.27 13.28 5.10
N LEU A 68 27.33 14.20 5.35
CA LEU A 68 27.59 15.64 5.40
C LEU A 68 27.99 16.12 6.81
N ALA A 69 27.63 15.36 7.85
CA ALA A 69 27.96 15.64 9.24
C ALA A 69 29.42 15.28 9.57
#